data_AF-A0A3N5N913-F1
#
_entry.id   AF-A0A3N5N913-F1
#
_cell.length_a   1.000
_cell.length_b   1.000
_cell.length_c   1.000
_cell.angle_alpha   90.00
_cell.angle_beta   90.00
_cell.angle_gamma   90.00
#
_symmetry.space_group_name_H-M   'P 1'
#
loop_
_entity.id
_entity.type
_entity.pdbx_description
1 polymer ?
#
loop_
_entity_poly.entity_id
_entity_poly.type
_entity_poly.pdbx_seq_one_letter_code
_entity_poly.pdbx_strand_id
1 'polypeptide(L)'
;MTESIDPRAKHREHIQQRTEFVRGKRGPVSFVWGNHVANPGQRVPGAPGRWSPLPEEETGLLVEASASDEIVIDDTTVNGSAKLVTDPKHPASIAYFPNGA
;
A
#
# COMPACT_ATOMS: atom_id res chain seq x y z
N MET A 1 21.80 40.86 3.33
CA MET A 1 22.70 39.70 3.22
C MET A 1 21.85 38.55 2.74
N THR A 2 21.97 38.17 1.47
CA THR A 2 21.22 37.06 0.88
C THR A 2 21.83 35.75 1.37
N GLU A 3 21.08 34.98 2.15
CA GLU A 3 21.45 33.59 2.47
C GLU A 3 21.69 32.84 1.16
N SER A 4 22.95 32.55 0.87
CA SER A 4 23.32 31.66 -0.22
C SER A 4 22.98 30.25 0.22
N ILE A 5 21.76 29.82 -0.06
CA ILE A 5 21.33 28.46 0.23
C ILE A 5 22.06 27.53 -0.75
N ASP A 6 22.93 26.67 -0.23
CA ASP A 6 23.65 25.68 -1.05
C ASP A 6 22.64 24.85 -1.86
N PRO A 7 22.59 24.99 -3.19
CA PRO A 7 21.62 24.28 -4.02
C PRO A 7 21.83 22.76 -3.95
N ARG A 8 23.04 22.29 -3.65
CA ARG A 8 23.31 20.85 -3.46
C ARG A 8 22.74 20.34 -2.14
N ALA A 9 22.76 21.14 -1.08
CA ALA A 9 22.12 20.81 0.19
C ALA A 9 20.60 20.72 0.04
N LYS A 10 19.96 21.72 -0.58
CA LYS A 10 18.53 21.69 -0.92
C LYS A 10 18.15 20.48 -1.79
N HIS A 11 19.00 20.14 -2.77
CA HIS A 11 18.74 18.99 -3.61
C HIS A 11 18.79 17.67 -2.83
N ARG A 12 19.78 17.48 -1.94
CA ARG A 12 19.87 16.28 -1.09
C ARG A 12 18.66 16.14 -0.16
N GLU A 13 18.24 17.24 0.47
CA GLU A 13 17.06 17.27 1.34
C GLU A 13 15.79 16.90 0.56
N HIS A 14 15.61 17.45 -0.64
CA HIS A 14 14.49 17.11 -1.51
C HIS A 14 14.49 15.62 -1.91
N ILE A 15 15.65 15.05 -2.25
CA ILE A 15 15.78 13.62 -2.59
C ILE A 15 15.46 12.75 -1.37
N GLN A 16 15.90 13.14 -0.17
CA GLN A 16 15.59 12.42 1.06
C GLN A 16 14.08 12.43 1.35
N GLN A 17 13.45 13.60 1.36
CA GLN A 17 12.01 13.77 1.59
C GLN A 17 11.19 12.98 0.57
N ARG A 18 11.56 13.03 -0.71
CA ARG A 18 10.89 12.27 -1.76
C ARG A 18 11.09 10.76 -1.58
N THR A 19 12.27 10.31 -1.17
CA THR A 19 12.53 8.88 -0.93
C THR A 19 11.73 8.37 0.26
N GLU A 20 11.65 9.13 1.34
CA GLU A 20 10.84 8.82 2.52
C GLU A 20 9.35 8.81 2.19
N PHE A 21 8.87 9.76 1.38
CA PHE A 21 7.49 9.79 0.91
C PHE A 21 7.16 8.59 0.02
N VAL A 22 8.03 8.26 -0.95
CA VAL A 22 7.78 7.18 -1.91
C VAL A 22 7.89 5.79 -1.27
N ARG A 23 8.81 5.60 -0.31
CA ARG A 23 9.05 4.33 0.39
C ARG A 23 8.32 4.22 1.72
N GLY A 24 7.66 5.29 2.16
CA GLY A 24 6.96 5.36 3.42
C GLY A 24 5.84 4.32 3.50
N LYS A 25 5.32 4.14 4.72
CA LYS A 25 4.00 3.53 4.86
C LYS A 25 3.04 4.38 4.02
N ARG A 26 2.38 3.77 3.03
CA ARG A 26 1.39 4.43 2.18
C ARG A 26 1.98 5.47 1.22
N GLY A 27 3.05 5.10 0.51
CA GLY A 27 3.60 5.84 -0.62
C GLY A 27 3.50 5.01 -1.91
N PRO A 28 3.59 5.60 -3.11
CA PRO A 28 3.25 4.98 -4.40
C PRO A 28 3.82 3.57 -4.69
N VAL A 29 4.90 3.19 -4.02
CA VAL A 29 5.52 1.87 -4.13
C VAL A 29 4.70 0.78 -3.42
N SER A 30 3.83 1.13 -2.46
CA SER A 30 2.91 0.24 -1.74
C SER A 30 2.07 -0.64 -2.66
N PHE A 31 1.50 -0.05 -3.72
CA PHE A 31 0.66 -0.75 -4.70
C PHE A 31 1.44 -1.68 -5.61
N VAL A 32 2.69 -1.34 -5.94
CA VAL A 32 3.55 -2.20 -6.76
C VAL A 32 3.80 -3.54 -6.05
N TRP A 33 3.90 -3.52 -4.72
CA TRP A 33 4.16 -4.73 -3.94
C TRP A 33 2.96 -5.65 -3.76
N GLY A 34 1.72 -5.17 -3.92
CA GLY A 34 0.53 -6.02 -3.91
C GLY A 34 0.60 -7.14 -4.97
N ASN A 35 1.17 -6.82 -6.14
CA ASN A 35 1.42 -7.78 -7.23
C ASN A 35 2.53 -8.81 -6.92
N HIS A 36 3.27 -8.65 -5.82
CA HIS A 36 4.38 -9.51 -5.41
C HIS A 36 4.12 -10.27 -4.12
N VAL A 37 2.85 -10.34 -3.68
CA VAL A 37 2.44 -11.20 -2.56
C VAL A 37 2.45 -12.64 -3.04
N ALA A 38 3.51 -13.36 -2.70
CA ALA A 38 3.69 -14.77 -3.10
C ALA A 38 3.49 -15.75 -1.94
N ASN A 39 3.52 -15.26 -0.70
CA ASN A 39 3.43 -16.08 0.51
C ASN A 39 2.23 -15.67 1.36
N PRO A 40 1.57 -16.62 2.05
CA PRO A 40 0.55 -16.30 3.03
C PRO A 40 1.09 -15.43 4.19
N GLY A 41 0.31 -14.46 4.63
CA GLY A 41 0.61 -13.61 5.79
C GLY A 41 1.77 -12.61 5.57
N GLN A 42 2.16 -12.39 4.31
CA GLN A 42 3.26 -11.53 3.90
C GLN A 42 3.00 -10.07 4.28
N ARG A 43 4.04 -9.41 4.81
CA ARG A 43 3.99 -7.96 5.02
C ARG A 43 4.41 -7.27 3.73
N VAL A 44 3.60 -6.32 3.30
CA VAL A 44 3.85 -5.51 2.11
C VAL A 44 4.40 -4.16 2.53
N PRO A 45 5.62 -3.76 2.10
CA PRO A 45 6.12 -2.42 2.36
C PRO A 45 5.13 -1.39 1.82
N GLY A 46 4.73 -0.44 2.67
CA GLY A 46 3.78 0.59 2.26
C GLY A 46 2.30 0.23 2.49
N ALA A 47 1.93 -1.05 2.60
CA ALA A 47 0.55 -1.46 2.87
C ALA A 47 0.43 -2.11 4.26
N PRO A 48 -0.37 -1.54 5.19
CA PRO A 48 -0.60 -2.15 6.50
C PRO A 48 -1.35 -3.49 6.39
N GLY A 49 -1.47 -4.21 7.50
CA GLY A 49 -2.04 -5.56 7.52
C GLY A 49 -1.10 -6.66 7.02
N ARG A 50 -1.66 -7.86 6.81
CA ARG A 50 -1.01 -9.03 6.24
C ARG A 50 -1.73 -9.45 4.96
N TRP A 51 -0.95 -9.82 3.97
CA TRP A 51 -1.43 -10.09 2.63
C TRP A 51 -1.08 -11.53 2.26
N SER A 52 -2.03 -12.24 1.66
CA SER A 52 -1.85 -13.59 1.14
C SER A 52 -2.36 -13.66 -0.28
N PRO A 53 -1.76 -14.47 -1.17
CA PRO A 53 -2.42 -14.82 -2.41
C PRO A 53 -3.72 -15.58 -2.09
N LEU A 54 -4.75 -15.40 -2.90
CA LEU A 54 -5.89 -16.31 -2.87
C LEU A 54 -5.49 -17.71 -3.40
N PRO A 55 -6.29 -18.77 -3.11
CA PRO A 55 -6.06 -20.10 -3.66
C PRO A 55 -5.99 -20.09 -5.20
N GLU A 56 -5.35 -21.09 -5.82
CA GLU A 56 -5.07 -21.13 -7.27
C GLU A 56 -6.30 -20.98 -8.19
N GLU A 57 -7.50 -21.22 -7.67
CA GLU A 57 -8.77 -21.09 -8.38
C GLU A 57 -9.34 -19.66 -8.39
N GLU A 58 -8.76 -18.73 -7.60
CA GLU A 58 -9.21 -17.35 -7.45
C GLU A 58 -8.06 -16.35 -7.75
N THR A 59 -8.32 -15.34 -8.57
CA THR A 59 -7.36 -14.25 -8.81
C THR A 59 -7.60 -13.12 -7.83
N GLY A 60 -6.61 -12.84 -6.97
CA GLY A 60 -6.68 -11.73 -6.03
C GLY A 60 -5.84 -11.94 -4.77
N LEU A 61 -6.15 -11.14 -3.75
CA LEU A 61 -5.44 -11.15 -2.47
C LEU A 61 -6.42 -11.30 -1.30
N LEU A 62 -5.99 -11.99 -0.26
CA LEU A 62 -6.60 -11.95 1.06
C LEU A 62 -5.84 -10.95 1.93
N VAL A 63 -6.57 -10.06 2.59
CA VAL A 63 -6.04 -9.07 3.52
C VAL A 63 -6.53 -9.40 4.91
N GLU A 64 -5.61 -9.53 5.86
CA GLU A 64 -5.89 -9.66 7.29
C GLU A 64 -5.38 -8.42 8.02
N ALA A 65 -6.30 -7.69 8.66
CA ALA A 65 -6.00 -6.42 9.30
C ALA A 65 -6.97 -6.09 10.43
N SER A 66 -6.55 -5.24 11.35
CA SER A 66 -7.42 -4.66 12.37
C SER A 66 -8.05 -3.36 11.87
N ALA A 67 -9.15 -2.92 12.49
CA ALA A 67 -9.72 -1.61 12.18
C ALA A 67 -8.70 -0.45 12.32
N SER A 68 -7.72 -0.60 13.22
CA SER A 68 -6.63 0.37 13.44
C SER A 68 -5.64 0.46 12.28
N ASP A 69 -5.64 -0.50 11.35
CA ASP A 69 -4.82 -0.45 10.13
C ASP A 69 -5.47 0.43 9.05
N GLU A 70 -6.76 0.78 9.22
CA GLU A 70 -7.52 1.71 8.38
C GLU A 70 -7.56 1.32 6.90
N ILE A 71 -7.62 0.02 6.61
CA ILE A 71 -7.75 -0.50 5.25
C ILE A 71 -9.24 -0.52 4.90
N VAL A 72 -9.61 0.03 3.75
CA VAL A 72 -10.98 -0.02 3.23
C VAL A 72 -10.97 -0.82 1.93
N ILE A 73 -11.86 -1.80 1.81
CA ILE A 73 -12.06 -2.58 0.58
C ILE A 73 -13.54 -2.49 0.23
N ASP A 74 -13.85 -2.05 -0.99
CA ASP A 74 -15.23 -1.89 -1.50
C ASP A 74 -16.12 -1.15 -0.48
N ASP A 75 -15.63 0.03 -0.04
CA ASP A 75 -16.25 0.92 0.94
C ASP A 75 -16.42 0.34 2.37
N THR A 76 -15.85 -0.83 2.65
CA THR A 76 -15.91 -1.48 3.96
C THR A 76 -14.55 -1.47 4.65
N THR A 77 -14.49 -0.96 5.88
CA THR A 77 -13.25 -1.02 6.69
C THR A 77 -12.95 -2.46 7.10
N VAL A 78 -11.73 -2.91 6.84
CA VAL A 78 -11.27 -4.26 7.18
C VAL A 78 -11.03 -4.36 8.69
N ASN A 79 -11.70 -5.31 9.33
CA ASN A 79 -11.50 -5.67 10.73
C ASN A 79 -11.64 -7.19 10.89
N GLY A 80 -10.54 -7.90 10.67
CA GLY A 80 -10.48 -9.33 10.44
C GLY A 80 -9.89 -9.61 9.07
N SER A 81 -10.66 -10.26 8.20
CA SER A 81 -10.21 -10.67 6.87
C SER A 81 -11.12 -10.10 5.77
N ALA A 82 -10.53 -9.71 4.64
CA ALA A 82 -11.25 -9.23 3.47
C ALA A 82 -10.55 -9.69 2.18
N LYS A 83 -11.33 -9.96 1.13
CA LYS A 83 -10.81 -10.38 -0.18
C LYS A 83 -10.76 -9.19 -1.13
N LEU A 84 -9.68 -9.07 -1.88
CA LEU A 84 -9.51 -8.16 -2.99
C LEU A 84 -9.49 -8.99 -4.27
N VAL A 85 -10.60 -9.04 -5.00
CA VAL A 85 -10.75 -9.93 -6.16
C VAL A 85 -10.60 -9.18 -7.48
N THR A 86 -10.01 -9.86 -8.46
CA THR A 86 -9.96 -9.40 -9.86
C THR A 86 -10.54 -10.51 -10.74
N ASP A 87 -11.86 -10.67 -10.70
CA ASP A 87 -12.60 -11.65 -11.50
C ASP A 87 -13.15 -10.97 -12.77
N PRO A 88 -12.95 -11.49 -13.99
CA PRO A 88 -13.57 -10.93 -15.19
C PRO A 88 -15.11 -10.90 -15.17
N LYS A 89 -15.77 -11.62 -14.27
CA LYS A 89 -17.24 -11.63 -14.08
C LYS A 89 -17.73 -10.63 -13.03
N HIS A 90 -16.83 -9.99 -12.28
CA HIS A 90 -17.17 -9.04 -11.22
C HIS A 90 -16.36 -7.74 -11.37
N PRO A 91 -16.89 -6.58 -10.95
CA PRO A 91 -16.05 -5.39 -10.87
C PRO A 91 -14.85 -5.67 -9.94
N ALA A 92 -13.66 -5.22 -10.35
CA ALA A 92 -12.46 -5.39 -9.53
C ALA A 92 -12.65 -4.67 -8.19
N SER A 93 -12.28 -5.34 -7.10
CA SER A 93 -12.33 -4.73 -5.77
C SER A 93 -11.37 -3.55 -5.70
N ILE A 94 -11.79 -2.48 -5.03
CA ILE A 94 -10.98 -1.27 -4.85
C ILE A 94 -10.52 -1.21 -3.41
N ALA A 95 -9.21 -1.29 -3.21
CA ALA A 95 -8.59 -0.99 -1.93
C ALA A 95 -8.37 0.52 -1.82
N TYR A 96 -8.97 1.13 -0.81
CA TYR A 96 -8.78 2.52 -0.44
C TYR A 96 -8.11 2.62 0.93
N PHE A 97 -7.22 3.61 1.05
CA PHE A 97 -6.49 3.90 2.27
C PHE A 97 -6.78 5.37 2.63
N PRO A 98 -7.72 5.65 3.55
CA PRO A 98 -8.25 7.00 3.82
C PRO A 98 -7.19 8.02 4.21
N ASN A 99 -6.10 7.56 4.82
CA ASN A 99 -4.99 8.37 5.29
C ASN A 99 -3.74 8.27 4.39
N GLY A 100 -3.92 8.00 3.10
CA GLY A 100 -2.88 7.98 2.07
C GLY A 100 -2.58 6.58 1.51
N ALA A 101 -2.02 6.56 0.30
CA ALA A 101 -1.91 5.41 -0.60
C ALA A 101 -0.43 5.02 -0.85
#